data_AF-A0A7C2M090-F1
#
_entry.id   AF-A0A7C2M090-F1
#
_cell.length_a   1.000
_cell.length_b   1.000
_cell.length_c   1.000
_cell.angle_alpha   90.00
_cell.angle_beta   90.00
_cell.angle_gamma   90.00
#
_symmetry.space_group_name_H-M   'P 1'
#
loop_
_entity.id
_entity.type
_entity.pdbx_description
1 polymer ?
#
loop_
_entity_poly.entity_id
_entity_poly.type
_entity_poly.pdbx_seq_one_letter_code
_entity_poly.pdbx_strand_id
1 'polypeptide(L)'
;GKIAKDLFEIVWSEGGDPAEIVERRGLRQVTDTGAIEAAVDAVIAANPDKVAAVKAKPAALGWFVGQVMKATGGKANPQAVNALLKQKLGL
;
A
#
# COMPACT_ATOMS: atom_id res chain seq x y z
N GLY A 1 -8.15 10.61 8.68
CA GLY A 1 -7.00 10.35 9.58
C GLY A 1 -6.00 11.45 9.37
N LYS A 2 -5.52 12.06 10.46
CA LYS A 2 -4.69 13.29 10.44
C LYS A 2 -3.51 13.20 9.46
N ILE A 3 -2.83 12.06 9.47
CA ILE A 3 -1.64 11.76 8.66
C ILE A 3 -1.92 11.84 7.13
N ALA A 4 -3.10 11.43 6.67
CA ALA A 4 -3.41 11.41 5.24
C ALA A 4 -3.76 12.80 4.67
N LYS A 5 -4.29 13.71 5.50
CA LYS A 5 -4.53 15.10 5.09
C LYS A 5 -3.24 15.91 5.10
N ASP A 6 -2.42 15.71 6.13
CA ASP A 6 -1.13 16.37 6.24
C ASP A 6 -0.19 15.94 5.09
N LEU A 7 -0.21 14.66 4.69
CA LEU A 7 0.58 14.17 3.55
C LEU A 7 0.12 14.72 2.20
N PHE A 8 -1.19 14.92 2.02
CA PHE A 8 -1.76 15.46 0.78
C PHE A 8 -1.45 16.96 0.63
N GLU A 9 -1.49 17.73 1.71
CA GLU A 9 -1.10 19.15 1.68
C GLU A 9 0.39 19.34 1.40
N ILE A 10 1.26 18.50 1.97
CA ILE A 10 2.73 18.64 1.82
C ILE A 10 3.18 18.29 0.39
N VAL A 11 2.66 17.22 -0.22
CA VAL A 11 2.98 16.85 -1.61
C VAL A 11 2.49 17.93 -2.59
N TRP A 12 1.37 18.57 -2.28
CA TRP A 12 0.76 19.59 -3.13
C TRP A 12 1.42 20.97 -3.02
N SER A 13 2.07 21.31 -1.90
CA SER A 13 2.63 22.65 -1.65
C SER A 13 4.14 22.79 -1.86
N GLU A 14 4.93 21.73 -1.65
CA GLU A 14 6.39 21.80 -1.78
C GLU A 14 6.91 21.19 -3.08
N GLY A 15 6.19 20.23 -3.68
CA GLY A 15 6.64 19.47 -4.84
C GLY A 15 7.86 18.58 -4.54
N GLY A 16 7.75 17.28 -4.80
CA GLY A 16 8.83 16.34 -4.54
C GLY A 16 8.34 14.90 -4.54
N ASP A 17 9.27 13.96 -4.70
CA ASP A 17 8.96 12.53 -4.68
C ASP A 17 8.51 12.13 -3.26
N PRO A 18 7.31 11.56 -3.08
CA PRO A 18 6.81 11.12 -1.77
C PRO A 18 7.80 10.26 -0.99
N ALA A 19 8.68 9.54 -1.68
CA ALA A 19 9.73 8.73 -1.07
C ALA A 19 10.76 9.56 -0.27
N GLU A 20 11.18 10.73 -0.76
CA GLU A 20 12.17 11.58 -0.08
C GLU A 20 11.61 12.23 1.19
N ILE A 21 10.31 12.56 1.19
CA ILE A 21 9.63 13.18 2.34
C ILE A 21 9.51 12.17 3.49
N VAL A 22 9.28 10.90 3.16
CA VAL A 22 9.22 9.78 4.11
C VAL A 22 10.60 9.50 4.72
N GLU A 23 11.68 9.57 3.94
CA GLU A 23 13.05 9.43 4.46
C GLU A 23 13.46 10.62 5.35
N ARG A 24 13.22 11.86 4.91
CA ARG A 24 13.69 13.06 5.63
C ARG A 24 13.07 13.26 7.01
N ARG A 25 11.83 12.84 7.23
CA ARG A 25 11.11 13.08 8.50
C ARG A 25 11.27 11.98 9.54
N GLY A 26 12.11 10.96 9.29
CA GLY A 26 12.42 9.95 10.30
C GLY A 26 11.20 9.12 10.72
N LEU A 27 10.20 8.96 9.85
CA LEU A 27 9.03 8.08 10.02
C LEU A 27 9.42 6.60 9.83
N ARG A 28 10.64 6.25 10.23
CA ARG A 28 11.28 4.94 10.09
C ARG A 28 10.71 3.98 11.14
N GLN A 29 9.41 3.74 11.09
CA GLN A 29 8.85 2.50 11.62
C GLN A 29 9.19 1.41 10.60
N VAL A 30 10.42 0.91 10.71
CA VAL A 30 10.93 -0.20 9.90
C VAL A 30 10.15 -1.46 10.26
N THR A 31 9.50 -2.05 9.26
CA THR A 31 9.41 -3.52 9.12
C THR A 31 9.30 -3.79 7.63
N ASP A 32 10.45 -3.87 6.95
CA ASP A 32 10.67 -4.31 5.55
C ASP A 32 9.56 -3.99 4.53
N THR A 33 9.46 -2.72 4.13
CA THR A 33 8.57 -2.29 3.04
C THR A 33 8.79 -3.08 1.74
N GLY A 34 10.03 -3.44 1.41
CA GLY A 34 10.34 -4.27 0.24
C GLY A 34 9.73 -5.68 0.29
N ALA A 35 9.65 -6.30 1.48
CA ALA A 35 9.01 -7.62 1.64
C ALA A 35 7.49 -7.52 1.50
N ILE A 36 6.90 -6.42 1.97
CA ILE A 36 5.47 -6.14 1.80
C ILE A 36 5.15 -5.90 0.32
N GLU A 37 5.97 -5.11 -0.38
CA GLU A 37 5.82 -4.87 -1.81
C GLU A 37 5.91 -6.15 -2.64
N ALA A 38 6.92 -6.99 -2.39
CA ALA A 38 7.08 -8.27 -3.07
C ALA A 38 5.88 -9.20 -2.80
N ALA A 39 5.35 -9.23 -1.57
CA ALA A 39 4.17 -10.01 -1.24
C ALA A 39 2.91 -9.47 -1.95
N VAL A 40 2.75 -8.15 -2.04
CA VAL A 40 1.65 -7.53 -2.79
C VAL A 40 1.73 -7.89 -4.27
N ASP A 41 2.91 -7.74 -4.88
CA ASP A 41 3.11 -8.07 -6.30
C ASP A 41 2.84 -9.54 -6.59
N ALA A 42 3.31 -10.44 -5.72
CA ALA A 42 3.04 -11.87 -5.83
C ALA A 42 1.54 -12.18 -5.75
N VAL A 43 0.80 -11.58 -4.82
CA VAL A 43 -0.65 -11.80 -4.67
C VAL A 43 -1.42 -11.24 -5.87
N ILE A 44 -1.04 -10.06 -6.38
CA ILE A 44 -1.65 -9.45 -7.58
C ILE A 44 -1.40 -10.34 -8.80
N ALA A 45 -0.15 -10.76 -9.03
CA ALA A 45 0.24 -11.59 -10.16
C ALA A 45 -0.40 -12.99 -10.11
N ALA A 46 -0.60 -13.55 -8.91
CA ALA A 46 -1.25 -14.85 -8.73
C ALA A 46 -2.78 -14.80 -8.93
N ASN A 47 -3.41 -13.63 -8.89
CA ASN A 47 -4.87 -13.49 -8.93
C ASN A 47 -5.35 -12.41 -9.93
N PRO A 48 -5.01 -12.52 -11.22
CA PRO A 48 -5.35 -11.52 -12.23
C PRO A 48 -6.88 -11.36 -12.42
N ASP A 49 -7.66 -12.43 -12.22
CA ASP A 49 -9.12 -12.41 -12.24
C ASP A 49 -9.70 -11.52 -11.14
N LYS A 50 -9.12 -11.61 -9.93
CA LYS A 50 -9.53 -10.80 -8.77
C LYS A 50 -9.08 -9.35 -8.91
N VAL A 51 -7.95 -9.10 -9.58
CA VAL A 51 -7.48 -7.75 -9.90
C VAL A 51 -8.49 -7.03 -10.81
N ALA A 52 -8.97 -7.69 -11.86
CA ALA A 52 -10.02 -7.15 -12.72
C ALA A 52 -11.32 -6.90 -11.93
N ALA A 53 -11.70 -7.83 -11.05
CA ALA A 53 -12.87 -7.68 -10.19
C ALA A 53 -12.74 -6.51 -9.19
N VAL A 54 -11.54 -6.25 -8.67
CA VAL A 54 -11.26 -5.12 -7.76
C VAL A 54 -11.37 -3.78 -8.46
N LYS A 55 -10.95 -3.69 -9.73
CA LYS A 55 -11.16 -2.50 -10.55
C LYS A 55 -12.64 -2.18 -10.78
N ALA A 56 -13.47 -3.22 -10.93
CA ALA A 56 -14.92 -3.04 -11.05
C ALA A 56 -15.62 -2.84 -9.70
N LYS A 57 -15.10 -3.45 -8.63
CA LYS A 57 -15.69 -3.46 -7.29
C LYS A 57 -14.62 -3.29 -6.21
N PRO A 58 -14.37 -2.05 -5.74
CA PRO A 58 -13.34 -1.74 -4.73
C PRO A 58 -13.49 -2.50 -3.41
N ALA A 59 -14.69 -3.03 -3.10
CA ALA A 59 -14.92 -3.85 -1.90
C ALA A 59 -14.11 -5.17 -1.91
N ALA A 60 -13.70 -5.68 -3.07
CA ALA A 60 -12.89 -6.89 -3.17
C ALA A 60 -11.43 -6.68 -2.71
N LEU A 61 -11.01 -5.44 -2.45
CA LEU A 61 -9.64 -5.11 -2.05
C LEU A 61 -9.30 -5.61 -0.64
N GLY A 62 -10.30 -5.73 0.25
CA GLY A 62 -10.12 -6.31 1.59
C GLY A 62 -9.66 -7.78 1.55
N TRP A 63 -10.00 -8.52 0.50
CA TRP A 63 -9.51 -9.88 0.30
C TRP A 63 -8.01 -9.91 0.02
N PHE A 64 -7.52 -8.99 -0.82
CA PHE A 64 -6.08 -8.85 -1.12
C PHE A 64 -5.29 -8.48 0.13
N VAL A 65 -5.81 -7.57 0.96
CA VAL A 65 -5.18 -7.23 2.24
C VAL A 65 -5.00 -8.49 3.09
N GLY A 66 -6.03 -9.33 3.20
CA GLY A 66 -5.93 -10.61 3.92
C GLY A 66 -4.89 -11.57 3.34
N GLN A 67 -4.79 -11.68 2.02
CA GLN A 67 -3.77 -12.53 1.37
C GLN A 67 -2.35 -12.03 1.62
N VAL A 68 -2.12 -10.73 1.54
CA VAL A 68 -0.80 -10.13 1.78
C VAL A 68 -0.41 -10.22 3.25
N MET A 69 -1.36 -10.01 4.16
CA MET A 69 -1.15 -10.23 5.60
C MET A 69 -0.75 -11.67 5.90
N LYS A 70 -1.36 -12.65 5.19
CA LYS A 70 -1.01 -14.07 5.32
C LYS A 70 0.38 -14.37 4.74
N ALA A 71 0.70 -13.83 3.55
CA ALA A 71 1.99 -14.02 2.89
C ALA A 71 3.17 -13.44 3.70
N THR A 72 2.93 -12.35 4.42
CA THR A 72 3.91 -11.71 5.30
C THR A 72 3.94 -12.31 6.72
N GLY A 73 3.11 -13.33 6.99
CA GLY A 73 3.05 -13.99 8.30
C GLY A 73 2.56 -13.06 9.42
N GLY A 74 1.68 -12.10 9.10
CA GLY A 74 1.16 -11.14 10.08
C GLY A 74 2.08 -9.94 10.35
N LYS A 75 3.25 -9.87 9.70
CA LYS A 75 4.26 -8.83 9.94
C LYS A 75 3.95 -7.50 9.25
N ALA A 76 3.07 -7.50 8.26
CA ALA A 76 2.70 -6.29 7.54
C ALA A 76 1.66 -5.47 8.32
N ASN A 77 1.66 -4.16 8.11
CA ASN A 77 0.62 -3.28 8.61
C ASN A 77 -0.58 -3.30 7.64
N PRO A 78 -1.82 -3.63 8.08
CA PRO A 78 -2.99 -3.71 7.20
C PRO A 78 -3.31 -2.39 6.48
N GLN A 79 -3.10 -1.25 7.13
CA GLN A 79 -3.30 0.06 6.55
C GLN A 79 -2.25 0.35 5.45
N ALA A 80 -0.99 0.00 5.70
CA ALA A 80 0.08 0.14 4.71
C ALA A 80 -0.16 -0.76 3.48
N VAL A 81 -0.53 -2.02 3.71
CA VAL A 81 -0.87 -2.98 2.64
C VAL A 81 -2.02 -2.48 1.78
N ASN A 82 -3.08 -1.96 2.42
CA ASN A 82 -4.24 -1.41 1.71
C ASN A 82 -3.87 -0.20 0.84
N ALA A 83 -3.04 0.72 1.35
CA ALA A 83 -2.55 1.86 0.59
C ALA A 83 -1.71 1.41 -0.62
N LEU A 84 -0.81 0.46 -0.41
CA LEU A 84 0.06 -0.09 -1.46
C LEU A 84 -0.73 -0.83 -2.56
N LEU A 85 -1.74 -1.60 -2.17
CA LEU A 85 -2.64 -2.29 -3.10
C LEU A 85 -3.41 -1.29 -3.98
N LYS A 86 -3.93 -0.22 -3.39
CA LYS A 86 -4.63 0.83 -4.15
C LYS A 86 -3.69 1.51 -5.14
N GLN A 87 -2.49 1.88 -4.70
CA GLN A 87 -1.47 2.48 -5.55
C GLN A 87 -1.10 1.56 -6.73
N LYS A 88 -0.84 0.27 -6.50
CA LYS A 88 -0.47 -0.69 -7.54
C LYS A 88 -1.62 -1.06 -8.48
N LEU A 89 -2.86 -1.05 -7.99
CA LEU A 89 -4.05 -1.38 -8.79
C LEU A 89 -4.64 -0.16 -9.50
N GLY A 90 -4.15 1.05 -9.21
CA GLY A 90 -4.62 2.31 -9.79
C GLY A 90 -5.99 2.74 -9.29
N LEU A 91 -6.28 2.50 -8.00
CA LEU A 91 -7.55 2.78 -7.33
C LEU A 91 -7.48 3.96 -6.35
#